data_AF-A0A0B8PG37-F1
#
_entry.id   AF-A0A0B8PG37-F1
#
_cell.length_a   1.000
_cell.length_b   1.000
_cell.length_c   1.000
_cell.angle_alpha   90.00
_cell.angle_beta   90.00
_cell.angle_gamma   90.00
#
_symmetry.space_group_name_H-M   'P 1'
#
loop_
_entity.id
_entity.type
_entity.pdbx_description
1 polymer ?
#
loop_
_entity_poly.entity_id
_entity_poly.type
_entity_poly.pdbx_seq_one_letter_code
_entity_poly.pdbx_strand_id
1 'polypeptide(L)'
;MSESFERDPHAKREAENYANPVPSREFILDFLQKAGAPMNRNDLFKALELKGEEQYEGLRRRLNAMLRDGQLVFTRRQCFAVPEKLEMIKGHVIGHKDGYGWVRPEGVIGKDKDLVLPFHQMRGIIHGDYVLVQESGTDKRGRKEARIVRVLEERSMQIVGSLLP
;
A
#
# COMPACT_ATOMS: atom_id res chain seq x y z
N MET A 1 -1.86 -20.91 -27.36
CA MET A 1 -2.72 -19.75 -27.65
C MET A 1 -3.29 -19.33 -26.30
N SER A 2 -2.61 -18.56 -25.45
CA SER A 2 -2.14 -17.16 -25.54
C SER A 2 -3.25 -16.10 -25.55
N GLU A 3 -4.30 -16.25 -24.73
CA GLU A 3 -5.37 -15.24 -24.62
C GLU A 3 -5.25 -14.29 -23.41
N SER A 4 -4.35 -14.55 -22.46
CA SER A 4 -4.30 -13.78 -21.20
C SER A 4 -3.40 -12.53 -21.26
N PHE A 5 -2.29 -12.60 -22.00
CA PHE A 5 -1.34 -11.48 -22.15
C PHE A 5 -1.81 -10.43 -23.18
N GLU A 6 -2.61 -10.85 -24.17
CA GLU A 6 -3.16 -9.98 -25.22
C GLU A 6 -4.21 -8.98 -24.71
N ARG A 7 -4.73 -9.17 -23.49
CA ARG A 7 -5.73 -8.29 -22.87
C ARG A 7 -5.14 -7.16 -22.04
N ASP A 8 -3.82 -7.02 -21.95
CA ASP A 8 -3.17 -5.86 -21.33
C ASP A 8 -3.13 -4.71 -22.35
N PRO A 9 -3.98 -3.67 -22.21
CA PRO A 9 -4.06 -2.55 -23.17
C PRO A 9 -2.75 -1.77 -23.24
N HIS A 10 -1.88 -1.93 -22.24
CA HIS A 10 -0.61 -1.23 -22.09
C HIS A 10 0.61 -2.12 -22.37
N ALA A 11 0.42 -3.40 -22.70
CA ALA A 11 1.53 -4.31 -23.03
C ALA A 11 2.38 -3.79 -24.20
N LYS A 12 1.76 -3.20 -25.23
CA LYS A 12 2.49 -2.60 -26.36
C LYS A 12 3.39 -1.43 -25.95
N ARG A 13 2.92 -0.58 -25.02
CA ARG A 13 3.66 0.58 -24.50
C ARG A 13 4.83 0.16 -23.60
N GLU A 14 4.63 -0.89 -22.81
CA GLU A 14 5.66 -1.42 -21.90
C GLU A 14 6.73 -2.25 -22.66
N ALA A 15 6.35 -2.92 -23.75
CA ALA A 15 7.25 -3.69 -24.60
C ALA A 15 8.28 -2.83 -25.35
N GLU A 16 7.98 -1.55 -25.62
CA GLU A 16 8.94 -0.61 -26.19
C GLU A 16 10.11 -0.29 -25.24
N ASN A 17 9.93 -0.48 -23.93
CA ASN A 17 10.93 -0.13 -22.92
C ASN A 17 11.80 -1.31 -22.46
N TYR A 18 11.42 -2.58 -22.74
CA TYR A 18 12.12 -3.76 -22.21
C TYR A 18 12.15 -4.93 -23.20
N ALA A 19 13.32 -5.58 -23.30
CA ALA A 19 13.54 -6.75 -24.17
C ALA A 19 12.71 -7.99 -23.80
N ASN A 20 12.17 -8.06 -22.57
CA ASN A 20 11.29 -9.12 -22.10
C ASN A 20 10.12 -8.50 -21.32
N PRO A 21 8.93 -8.33 -21.93
CA PRO A 21 7.84 -7.59 -21.33
C PRO A 21 7.25 -8.36 -20.15
N VAL A 22 7.25 -7.72 -18.99
CA VAL A 22 6.49 -8.15 -17.82
C VAL A 22 5.12 -7.43 -17.82
N PRO A 23 4.07 -8.00 -17.19
CA PRO A 23 2.71 -7.46 -17.24
C PRO A 23 2.62 -6.09 -16.59
N SER A 24 1.86 -5.16 -17.16
CA SER A 24 1.78 -3.77 -16.68
C SER A 24 1.32 -3.66 -15.22
N ARG A 25 1.63 -2.52 -14.60
CA ARG A 25 1.20 -2.17 -13.24
C ARG A 25 -0.32 -2.31 -13.07
N GLU A 26 -1.05 -1.81 -14.05
CA GLU A 26 -2.52 -1.80 -14.07
C GLU A 26 -3.07 -3.21 -14.20
N PHE A 27 -2.48 -4.03 -15.08
CA PHE A 27 -2.87 -5.43 -15.23
C PHE A 27 -2.68 -6.23 -13.94
N ILE A 28 -1.55 -6.04 -13.24
CA ILE A 28 -1.30 -6.72 -11.95
C ILE A 28 -2.33 -6.30 -10.89
N LEU A 29 -2.71 -5.01 -10.85
CA LEU A 29 -3.72 -4.52 -9.90
C LEU A 29 -5.10 -5.10 -10.21
N ASP A 30 -5.54 -5.02 -11.48
CA ASP A 30 -6.82 -5.57 -11.92
C ASP A 30 -6.89 -7.09 -11.68
N PHE A 31 -5.81 -7.81 -11.97
CA PHE A 31 -5.71 -9.24 -11.71
C PHE A 31 -5.87 -9.57 -10.22
N LEU A 32 -5.16 -8.88 -9.34
CA LEU A 32 -5.29 -9.09 -7.88
C LEU A 32 -6.67 -8.64 -7.35
N GLN A 33 -7.27 -7.60 -7.92
CA GLN A 33 -8.64 -7.18 -7.58
C GLN A 33 -9.67 -8.23 -7.96
N LYS A 34 -9.54 -8.83 -9.15
CA LYS A 34 -10.41 -9.92 -9.65
C LYS A 34 -10.21 -11.23 -8.91
N ALA A 35 -8.97 -11.60 -8.60
CA ALA A 35 -8.64 -12.81 -7.85
C ALA A 35 -9.23 -12.78 -6.43
N GLY A 36 -9.39 -11.59 -5.84
CA GLY A 36 -10.09 -11.40 -4.56
C GLY A 36 -9.35 -11.93 -3.33
N ALA A 37 -8.20 -12.58 -3.50
CA ALA A 37 -7.38 -13.13 -2.43
C ALA A 37 -5.89 -12.76 -2.60
N PRO A 38 -5.11 -12.65 -1.51
CA PRO A 38 -3.67 -12.42 -1.59
C PRO A 38 -2.96 -13.56 -2.32
N MET A 39 -2.08 -13.25 -3.28
CA MET A 39 -1.31 -14.25 -4.04
C MET A 39 0.19 -14.09 -3.81
N ASN A 40 0.90 -15.20 -3.67
CA ASN A 40 2.37 -15.16 -3.59
C ASN A 40 2.99 -14.92 -4.98
N ARG A 41 4.29 -14.59 -5.01
CA ARG A 41 5.00 -14.29 -6.26
C ARG A 41 4.97 -15.44 -7.26
N ASN A 42 5.12 -16.68 -6.80
CA ASN A 42 5.17 -17.84 -7.68
C ASN A 42 3.81 -18.14 -8.30
N ASP A 43 2.73 -17.95 -7.54
CA ASP A 43 1.37 -18.10 -8.04
C ASP A 43 1.03 -16.99 -9.03
N LEU A 44 1.44 -15.75 -8.77
CA LEU A 44 1.34 -14.65 -9.75
C LEU A 44 2.13 -14.98 -11.02
N PHE A 45 3.37 -15.45 -10.88
CA PHE A 45 4.20 -15.80 -12.04
C PHE A 45 3.54 -16.89 -12.90
N LYS A 46 2.99 -17.93 -12.27
CA LYS A 46 2.26 -19.00 -12.96
C LYS A 46 0.95 -18.53 -13.57
N ALA A 47 0.15 -17.76 -12.83
CA ALA A 47 -1.17 -17.31 -13.28
C ALA A 47 -1.09 -16.27 -14.41
N LEU A 48 0.00 -15.50 -14.45
CA LEU A 48 0.33 -14.58 -15.54
C LEU A 48 1.04 -15.29 -16.71
N GLU A 49 1.17 -16.62 -16.65
CA GLU A 49 1.79 -17.49 -17.66
C GLU A 49 3.23 -17.07 -18.06
N LEU A 50 3.95 -16.45 -17.12
CA LEU A 50 5.32 -15.99 -17.33
C LEU A 50 6.31 -17.16 -17.34
N LYS A 51 7.39 -17.02 -18.10
CA LYS A 51 8.41 -18.06 -18.30
C LYS A 51 9.82 -17.49 -18.31
N GLY A 52 10.76 -18.27 -17.78
CA GLY A 52 12.18 -17.92 -17.75
C GLY A 52 12.57 -17.03 -16.57
N GLU A 53 13.86 -16.99 -16.28
CA GLU A 53 14.42 -16.26 -15.13
C GLU A 53 14.34 -14.74 -15.31
N GLU A 54 14.50 -14.24 -16.53
CA GLU A 54 14.43 -12.79 -16.79
C GLU A 54 13.05 -12.21 -16.49
N GLN A 55 11.98 -12.88 -16.89
CA GLN A 55 10.61 -12.44 -16.59
C GLN A 55 10.30 -12.57 -15.09
N TYR A 56 10.87 -13.58 -14.42
CA TYR A 56 10.72 -13.75 -12.98
C TYR A 56 11.36 -12.58 -12.22
N GLU A 57 12.58 -12.20 -12.61
CA GLU A 57 13.29 -11.07 -12.05
C GLU A 57 12.61 -9.73 -12.39
N GLY A 58 12.10 -9.59 -13.62
CA GLY A 58 11.31 -8.43 -14.04
C GLY A 58 10.05 -8.25 -13.20
N LEU A 59 9.29 -9.33 -12.97
CA LEU A 59 8.11 -9.31 -12.12
C LEU A 59 8.48 -8.95 -10.69
N ARG A 60 9.57 -9.51 -10.15
CA ARG A 60 10.08 -9.17 -8.81
C ARG A 60 10.36 -7.67 -8.68
N ARG A 61 11.07 -7.08 -9.64
CA ARG A 61 11.40 -5.64 -9.64
C ARG A 61 10.13 -4.78 -9.70
N ARG A 62 9.18 -5.15 -10.56
CA ARG A 62 7.89 -4.47 -10.70
C ARG A 62 7.05 -4.52 -9.43
N LEU A 63 6.86 -5.70 -8.84
CA LEU A 63 6.16 -5.88 -7.57
C LEU A 63 6.82 -5.06 -6.45
N ASN A 64 8.16 -5.05 -6.38
CA ASN A 64 8.88 -4.24 -5.40
C ASN A 64 8.66 -2.73 -5.60
N ALA A 65 8.61 -2.25 -6.84
CA ALA A 65 8.27 -0.85 -7.13
C ALA A 65 6.84 -0.52 -6.70
N MET A 66 5.88 -1.39 -7.02
CA MET A 66 4.48 -1.22 -6.62
C MET A 66 4.27 -1.26 -5.10
N LEU A 67 5.06 -2.08 -4.38
CA LEU A 67 5.09 -2.07 -2.92
C LEU A 67 5.63 -0.74 -2.38
N ARG A 68 6.71 -0.21 -2.95
CA ARG A 68 7.26 1.08 -2.51
C ARG A 68 6.22 2.19 -2.67
N ASP A 69 5.57 2.25 -3.83
CA ASP A 69 4.54 3.24 -4.16
C ASP A 69 3.22 3.05 -3.37
N GLY A 70 3.14 2.05 -2.47
CA GLY A 70 1.96 1.83 -1.62
C GLY A 70 0.73 1.34 -2.38
N GLN A 71 0.89 0.80 -3.57
CA GLN A 71 -0.21 0.21 -4.33
C GLN A 71 -0.49 -1.24 -3.98
N LEU A 72 0.55 -1.95 -3.57
CA LEU A 72 0.44 -3.31 -3.07
C LEU A 72 0.86 -3.33 -1.60
N VAL A 73 0.36 -4.34 -0.90
CA VAL A 73 0.78 -4.70 0.45
C VAL A 73 1.35 -6.10 0.41
N PHE A 74 2.49 -6.27 1.07
CA PHE A 74 3.08 -7.58 1.30
C PHE A 74 2.65 -8.08 2.68
N THR A 75 1.89 -9.16 2.68
CA THR A 75 1.35 -9.76 3.90
C THR A 75 2.40 -10.62 4.59
N ARG A 76 2.20 -10.90 5.89
CA ARG A 76 3.07 -11.82 6.66
C ARG A 76 3.16 -13.23 6.08
N ARG A 77 2.16 -13.64 5.28
CA ARG A 77 2.11 -14.95 4.59
C ARG A 77 2.87 -14.96 3.25
N GLN A 78 3.69 -13.94 3.00
CA GLN A 78 4.44 -13.75 1.75
C GLN A 78 3.57 -13.60 0.50
N CYS A 79 2.37 -13.07 0.66
CA CYS A 79 1.44 -12.78 -0.43
C CYS A 79 1.30 -11.28 -0.68
N PHE A 80 1.10 -10.92 -1.95
CA PHE A 80 0.76 -9.58 -2.42
C PHE A 80 -0.75 -9.42 -2.47
N ALA A 81 -1.24 -8.26 -2.04
CA ALA A 81 -2.65 -7.89 -2.09
C ALA A 81 -2.80 -6.40 -2.36
N VAL A 82 -3.97 -6.02 -2.89
CA VAL A 82 -4.38 -4.63 -3.03
C VAL A 82 -4.89 -4.13 -1.67
N PRO A 83 -4.47 -2.95 -1.17
CA PRO A 83 -4.88 -2.40 0.12
C PRO A 83 -6.40 -2.42 0.35
N GLU A 84 -7.17 -2.07 -0.68
CA GLU A 84 -8.64 -1.98 -0.65
C GLU A 84 -9.31 -3.31 -0.25
N LYS A 85 -8.76 -4.45 -0.71
CA LYS A 85 -9.28 -5.79 -0.38
C LYS A 85 -9.00 -6.21 1.06
N LEU A 86 -8.07 -5.53 1.74
CA LEU A 86 -7.72 -5.78 3.12
C LEU A 86 -8.33 -4.75 4.07
N GLU A 87 -9.31 -3.97 3.59
CA GLU A 87 -9.95 -2.88 4.34
C GLU A 87 -8.92 -1.87 4.88
N MET A 88 -7.83 -1.68 4.13
CA MET A 88 -6.78 -0.74 4.48
C MET A 88 -7.08 0.63 3.89
N ILE A 89 -6.82 1.66 4.68
CA ILE A 89 -7.17 3.04 4.40
C ILE A 89 -5.88 3.85 4.34
N LYS A 90 -5.72 4.64 3.27
CA LYS A 90 -4.62 5.61 3.17
C LYS A 90 -5.05 6.94 3.74
N GLY A 91 -4.14 7.64 4.41
CA GLY A 91 -4.48 8.93 5.02
C GLY A 91 -3.30 9.64 5.66
N HIS A 92 -3.55 10.87 6.12
CA HIS A 92 -2.56 11.70 6.78
C HIS A 92 -2.70 11.64 8.29
N VAL A 93 -1.57 11.55 8.99
CA VAL A 93 -1.51 11.53 10.45
C VAL A 93 -1.70 12.93 11.01
N ILE A 94 -2.60 13.05 11.97
CA ILE A 94 -2.87 14.27 12.74
C ILE A 94 -2.52 14.00 14.19
N GLY A 95 -1.32 14.39 14.62
CA GLY A 95 -0.89 14.26 16.01
C GLY A 95 -1.62 15.21 16.98
N HIS A 96 -1.85 14.73 18.20
CA HIS A 96 -2.29 15.52 19.34
C HIS A 96 -1.14 15.68 20.35
N LYS A 97 -1.11 16.81 21.06
CA LYS A 97 -0.06 17.14 22.05
C LYS A 97 0.10 16.12 23.17
N ASP A 98 -0.98 15.42 23.51
CA ASP A 98 -0.96 14.44 24.61
C ASP A 98 -0.31 13.12 24.17
N GLY A 99 -0.11 12.89 22.86
CA GLY A 99 0.58 11.71 22.32
C GLY A 99 -0.33 10.69 21.62
N TYR A 100 -1.63 10.92 21.57
CA TYR A 100 -2.54 10.22 20.66
C TYR A 100 -2.71 11.02 19.36
N GLY A 101 -3.46 10.50 18.39
CA GLY A 101 -3.72 11.24 17.17
C GLY A 101 -4.91 10.72 16.40
N TRP A 102 -4.96 11.10 15.13
CA TRP A 102 -5.92 10.61 14.17
C TRP A 102 -5.26 10.32 12.83
N VAL A 103 -5.92 9.50 12.02
CA VAL A 103 -5.68 9.44 10.57
C VAL A 103 -6.89 10.00 9.87
N ARG A 104 -6.66 11.01 9.04
CA ARG A 104 -7.66 11.49 8.09
C ARG A 104 -7.53 10.73 6.78
N PRO A 105 -8.56 9.96 6.36
CA PRO A 105 -8.52 9.29 5.07
C PRO A 105 -8.30 10.28 3.92
N GLU A 106 -7.58 9.83 2.90
CA GLU A 106 -7.33 10.62 1.70
C GLU A 106 -8.65 11.03 1.01
N GLY A 107 -8.70 12.25 0.48
CA GLY A 107 -9.89 12.80 -0.18
C GLY A 107 -11.03 13.21 0.76
N VAL A 108 -10.91 13.01 2.08
CA VAL A 108 -11.90 13.46 3.06
C VAL A 108 -11.56 14.87 3.56
N ILE A 109 -12.57 15.73 3.58
CA ILE A 109 -12.53 17.06 4.20
C ILE A 109 -13.36 17.00 5.49
N GLY A 110 -12.81 17.53 6.60
CA GLY A 110 -13.48 17.52 7.91
C GLY A 110 -13.05 16.34 8.79
N LYS A 111 -13.63 16.26 10.01
CA LYS A 111 -13.19 15.35 11.08
C LYS A 111 -14.05 14.09 11.23
N ASP A 112 -15.18 14.02 10.52
CA ASP A 112 -16.23 13.02 10.81
C ASP A 112 -15.83 11.59 10.46
N LYS A 113 -14.86 11.42 9.55
CA LYS A 113 -14.30 10.12 9.16
C LYS A 113 -12.87 9.92 9.68
N ASP A 114 -12.39 10.77 10.58
CA ASP A 114 -11.07 10.63 11.17
C ASP A 114 -11.05 9.37 12.05
N LEU A 115 -10.05 8.52 11.85
CA LEU A 115 -9.82 7.32 12.63
C LEU A 115 -8.91 7.66 13.81
N VAL A 116 -9.24 7.24 15.02
CA VAL A 116 -8.43 7.49 16.21
C VAL A 116 -7.17 6.62 16.19
N LEU A 117 -6.02 7.23 16.47
CA LEU A 117 -4.75 6.55 16.71
C LEU A 117 -4.41 6.57 18.21
N PRO A 118 -4.41 5.41 18.88
CA PRO A 118 -3.95 5.31 20.27
C PRO A 118 -2.46 5.66 20.42
N PHE A 119 -2.05 6.02 21.64
CA PHE A 119 -0.67 6.40 21.96
C PHE A 119 0.40 5.41 21.48
N HIS A 120 0.11 4.10 21.55
CA HIS A 120 1.07 3.07 21.14
C HIS A 120 1.26 3.02 19.61
N GLN A 121 0.26 3.45 18.83
CA GLN A 121 0.37 3.57 17.37
C GLN A 121 1.15 4.82 16.95
N MET A 122 1.11 5.88 17.76
CA MET A 122 1.82 7.13 17.48
C MET A 122 3.34 7.05 17.70
N ARG A 123 3.85 5.93 18.24
CA ARG A 123 5.30 5.76 18.45
C ARG A 123 6.02 5.59 17.11
N GLY A 124 7.00 6.44 16.83
CA GLY A 124 7.79 6.39 15.60
C GLY A 124 7.09 7.01 14.39
N ILE A 125 6.05 7.80 14.61
CA ILE A 125 5.26 8.47 13.58
C ILE A 125 5.11 9.94 13.96
N ILE A 126 5.09 10.82 12.97
CA ILE A 126 5.02 12.26 13.16
C ILE A 126 3.73 12.81 12.55
N HIS A 127 3.23 13.91 13.12
CA HIS A 127 2.14 14.67 12.50
C HIS A 127 2.51 15.04 11.06
N GLY A 128 1.63 14.71 10.12
CA GLY A 128 1.75 14.97 8.69
C GLY A 128 2.30 13.81 7.88
N ASP A 129 2.72 12.70 8.51
CA ASP A 129 3.08 11.49 7.77
C ASP A 129 1.88 10.95 6.97
N TYR A 130 2.14 10.44 5.78
CA TYR A 130 1.16 9.73 4.96
C TYR A 130 1.31 8.24 5.19
N VAL A 131 0.23 7.61 5.66
CA VAL A 131 0.26 6.26 6.22
C VAL A 131 -0.80 5.37 5.61
N LEU A 132 -0.55 4.07 5.70
CA LEU A 132 -1.53 3.03 5.46
C LEU A 132 -1.96 2.45 6.81
N VAL A 133 -3.27 2.47 7.08
CA VAL A 133 -3.86 1.99 8.32
C VAL A 133 -4.93 0.94 8.07
N GLN A 134 -5.31 0.21 9.11
CA GLN A 134 -6.45 -0.69 9.12
C GLN A 134 -7.33 -0.40 10.33
N GLU A 135 -8.66 -0.42 10.17
CA GLU A 135 -9.57 -0.30 11.31
C GLU A 135 -9.30 -1.45 12.31
N SER A 136 -9.16 -1.11 13.60
CA SER A 136 -8.80 -2.08 14.65
C SER A 136 -9.86 -2.22 15.74
N GLY A 137 -10.93 -1.42 15.68
CA GLY A 137 -12.03 -1.45 16.64
C GLY A 137 -12.65 -0.08 16.86
N THR A 138 -13.21 0.12 18.04
CA THR A 138 -13.79 1.39 18.48
C THR A 138 -13.28 1.78 19.86
N ASP A 139 -13.04 3.07 20.06
CA ASP A 139 -12.70 3.66 21.36
C ASP A 139 -13.93 3.67 22.27
N LYS A 140 -13.73 3.91 23.58
CA LYS A 140 -14.77 4.07 24.62
C LYS A 140 -15.86 5.09 24.27
N ARG A 141 -15.59 6.00 23.33
CA ARG A 141 -16.53 7.03 22.83
C ARG A 141 -17.25 6.64 21.53
N GLY A 142 -17.13 5.39 21.08
CA GLY A 142 -17.77 4.89 19.86
C GLY A 142 -17.11 5.33 18.55
N ARG A 143 -15.95 6.01 18.61
CA ARG A 143 -15.19 6.42 17.43
C ARG A 143 -14.37 5.25 16.91
N LYS A 144 -14.24 5.14 15.59
CA LYS A 144 -13.39 4.11 14.97
C LYS A 144 -11.92 4.34 15.31
N GLU A 145 -11.24 3.27 15.70
CA GLU A 145 -9.79 3.24 15.89
C GLU A 145 -9.09 2.59 14.70
N ALA A 146 -7.85 3.00 14.47
CA ALA A 146 -6.99 2.41 13.47
C ALA A 146 -5.65 1.98 14.05
N ARG A 147 -5.09 0.93 13.44
CA ARG A 147 -3.70 0.52 13.62
C ARG A 147 -2.88 0.89 12.39
N ILE A 148 -1.67 1.36 12.60
CA ILE A 148 -0.75 1.67 11.52
C ILE A 148 -0.19 0.37 10.97
N VAL A 149 -0.29 0.22 9.66
CA VAL A 149 0.30 -0.91 8.93
C VAL A 149 1.69 -0.53 8.44
N ARG A 150 1.83 0.66 7.86
CA ARG A 150 3.11 1.23 7.42
C ARG A 150 3.03 2.73 7.16
N VAL A 151 4.17 3.38 7.16
CA VAL A 151 4.36 4.71 6.55
C VAL A 151 4.54 4.53 5.04
N LEU A 152 3.84 5.36 4.27
CA LEU A 152 3.96 5.45 2.82
C LEU A 152 4.90 6.58 2.43
N GLU A 153 4.75 7.74 3.07
CA GLU A 153 5.60 8.91 2.89
C GLU A 153 5.78 9.59 4.25
N GLU A 154 7.03 9.82 4.64
CA GLU A 154 7.36 10.61 5.84
C GLU A 154 7.20 12.09 5.52
N ARG A 155 6.73 12.87 6.49
CA ARG A 155 6.61 14.33 6.32
C ARG A 155 7.99 14.95 6.05
N SER A 156 8.11 15.66 4.93
CA SER A 156 9.36 16.29 4.45
C SER A 156 9.75 17.61 5.13
N MET A 157 9.27 17.90 6.34
CA MET A 157 9.49 19.21 6.99
C MET A 157 10.68 19.22 7.96
N GLN A 158 11.44 20.31 7.95
CA GLN A 158 12.47 20.56 8.94
C GLN A 158 11.86 20.70 10.34
N ILE A 159 12.35 19.89 11.28
CA ILE A 159 11.99 19.97 12.68
C ILE A 159 13.01 20.88 13.37
N VAL A 160 12.54 21.99 13.94
CA VAL A 160 13.35 22.85 14.80
C VAL A 160 13.05 22.48 16.25
N GLY A 161 14.08 22.08 16.99
CA GLY A 161 13.99 21.73 18.41
C GLY A 161 15.11 22.41 19.20
N SER A 162 14.84 22.73 20.46
CA SER A 162 15.87 23.16 21.41
C SER A 162 16.33 21.95 22.22
N LEU A 163 17.64 21.71 22.27
CA LEU A 163 18.22 20.70 23.15
C LEU A 163 18.14 21.21 24.58
N LEU A 164 17.38 20.52 25.43
CA LEU A 164 17.41 20.78 26.87
C LEU A 164 18.61 20.04 27.47
N PRO A 165 19.47 20.74 28.24
CA PRO A 165 20.65 20.16 28.87
C PRO A 165 20.32 19.22 30.05
#